data_AF-A0A2H0QB17-F1
#
_entry.id   AF-A0A2H0QB17-F1
#
_cell.length_a   1.000
_cell.length_b   1.000
_cell.length_c   1.000
_cell.angle_alpha   90.00
_cell.angle_beta   90.00
_cell.angle_gamma   90.00
#
_symmetry.space_group_name_H-M   'P 1'
#
loop_
_entity.id
_entity.type
_entity.pdbx_description
1 polymer ?
#
loop_
_entity_poly.entity_id
_entity_poly.type
_entity_poly.pdbx_seq_one_letter_code
_entity_poly.pdbx_strand_id
1 'polypeptide(L)'
;MSFSASAESRIFTRAFKTDICTAWPDRLGQYDWSHCCVEHDLYLWAGGEFSQKKAANQRLHACVEKASTKFMADLMVFGIELGGRSPIRLRDKKFANAWGETNTDTKLTEDELFQLIDSLEPSQLAGYEQLMVPFINNLKKINQ
;
A
#
# COMPACT_ATOMS: atom_id res chain seq x y z
N MET A 1 29.71 -17.89 -24.39
CA MET A 1 29.67 -17.28 -23.05
C MET A 1 28.29 -16.70 -22.88
N SER A 2 27.40 -17.42 -22.19
CA SER A 2 26.05 -16.95 -21.94
C SER A 2 26.10 -16.00 -20.75
N PHE A 3 25.84 -14.71 -20.99
CA PHE A 3 25.56 -13.78 -19.91
C PHE A 3 24.19 -14.17 -19.34
N SER A 4 24.20 -14.78 -18.17
CA SER A 4 22.99 -14.87 -17.35
C SER A 4 22.63 -13.45 -16.94
N ALA A 5 21.55 -12.91 -17.48
CA ALA A 5 21.00 -11.66 -16.99
C ALA A 5 20.52 -11.89 -15.56
N SER A 6 21.33 -11.45 -14.58
CA SER A 6 20.81 -11.19 -13.23
C SER A 6 19.73 -10.13 -13.40
N ALA A 7 18.51 -10.39 -12.94
CA ALA A 7 17.48 -9.37 -12.93
C ALA A 7 18.00 -8.17 -12.11
N GLU A 8 18.20 -7.02 -12.76
CA GLU A 8 18.60 -5.79 -12.08
C GLU A 8 17.46 -5.36 -11.14
N SER A 9 17.82 -5.07 -9.88
CA SER A 9 16.88 -4.54 -8.89
C SER A 9 16.48 -3.11 -9.25
N ARG A 10 15.21 -2.77 -9.02
CA ARG A 10 14.72 -1.40 -9.25
C ARG A 10 15.32 -0.44 -8.24
N ILE A 11 15.41 0.82 -8.66
CA ILE A 11 15.84 1.93 -7.82
C ILE A 11 14.60 2.62 -7.26
N PHE A 12 14.60 2.84 -5.95
CA PHE A 12 13.59 3.65 -5.29
C PHE A 12 13.58 5.09 -5.81
N THR A 13 12.39 5.62 -6.16
CA THR A 13 12.28 6.98 -6.73
C THR A 13 11.25 7.88 -6.05
N ARG A 14 10.35 7.33 -5.22
CA ARG A 14 9.25 8.10 -4.61
C ARG A 14 9.07 7.80 -3.13
N ALA A 15 9.37 8.80 -2.30
CA ALA A 15 9.03 8.84 -0.88
C ALA A 15 7.57 8.49 -0.61
N PHE A 16 7.33 7.69 0.44
CA PHE A 16 5.97 7.41 0.93
C PHE A 16 5.22 8.71 1.23
N LYS A 17 3.97 8.77 0.79
CA LYS A 17 3.03 9.86 1.08
C LYS A 17 1.63 9.27 1.17
N THR A 18 0.89 9.71 2.18
CA THR A 18 -0.52 9.35 2.36
C THR A 18 -1.36 10.61 2.39
N ASP A 19 -2.56 10.53 1.81
CA ASP A 19 -3.65 11.49 2.00
C ASP A 19 -4.78 10.86 2.82
N ILE A 20 -4.45 9.79 3.58
CA ILE A 20 -5.35 9.00 4.40
C ILE A 20 -6.37 8.29 3.49
N CYS A 21 -7.66 8.65 3.55
CA CYS A 21 -8.69 7.97 2.79
C CYS A 21 -9.04 8.78 1.53
N THR A 22 -8.27 8.61 0.45
CA THR A 22 -8.46 9.34 -0.81
C THR A 22 -9.91 9.35 -1.28
N ALA A 23 -10.51 10.55 -1.42
CA ALA A 23 -11.89 10.74 -1.86
C ALA A 23 -12.95 9.99 -1.01
N TRP A 24 -12.63 9.70 0.24
CA TRP A 24 -13.50 9.07 1.22
C TRP A 24 -13.40 9.83 2.56
N PRO A 25 -14.46 9.91 3.37
CA PRO A 25 -14.32 10.48 4.71
C PRO A 25 -13.33 9.64 5.55
N ASP A 26 -12.44 10.26 6.31
CA ASP A 26 -11.54 9.52 7.22
C ASP A 26 -12.27 8.93 8.44
N ARG A 27 -13.43 9.52 8.79
CA ARG A 27 -14.25 9.20 9.95
C ARG A 27 -15.71 9.53 9.70
N LEU A 28 -16.62 8.86 10.41
CA LEU A 28 -18.05 9.16 10.40
C LEU A 28 -18.67 8.89 11.78
N GLY A 29 -19.19 9.93 12.42
CA GLY A 29 -19.70 9.82 13.79
C GLY A 29 -18.58 9.40 14.75
N GLN A 30 -18.79 8.31 15.48
CA GLN A 30 -17.81 7.72 16.39
C GLN A 30 -16.78 6.80 15.72
N TYR A 31 -16.94 6.48 14.43
CA TYR A 31 -16.07 5.56 13.72
C TYR A 31 -14.90 6.31 13.07
N ASP A 32 -13.68 5.80 13.26
CA ASP A 32 -12.44 6.32 12.65
C ASP A 32 -11.65 5.15 12.04
N TRP A 33 -11.53 5.16 10.72
CA TRP A 33 -10.81 4.15 9.94
C TRP A 33 -9.59 4.75 9.23
N SER A 34 -9.18 5.97 9.61
CA SER A 34 -8.06 6.67 9.00
C SER A 34 -6.78 5.83 9.00
N HIS A 35 -6.49 5.15 10.12
CA HIS A 35 -5.35 4.25 10.25
C HIS A 35 -5.39 3.06 9.27
N CYS A 36 -6.57 2.56 8.92
CA CYS A 36 -6.72 1.49 7.94
C CYS A 36 -6.35 1.97 6.53
N CYS A 37 -6.69 3.21 6.19
CA CYS A 37 -6.33 3.81 4.91
C CYS A 37 -4.82 4.10 4.82
N VAL A 38 -4.20 4.57 5.91
CA VAL A 38 -2.74 4.76 5.95
C VAL A 38 -1.99 3.44 5.80
N GLU A 39 -2.46 2.38 6.46
CA GLU A 39 -1.90 1.03 6.26
C GLU A 39 -2.06 0.56 4.81
N HIS A 40 -3.22 0.79 4.20
CA HIS A 40 -3.48 0.43 2.80
C HIS A 40 -2.56 1.18 1.82
N ASP A 41 -2.38 2.48 2.03
CA ASP A 41 -1.47 3.32 1.26
C ASP A 41 -0.02 2.81 1.32
N LEU A 42 0.45 2.32 2.47
CA LEU A 42 1.80 1.73 2.61
C LEU A 42 1.99 0.53 1.65
N TYR A 43 0.99 -0.37 1.58
CA TYR A 43 1.05 -1.52 0.66
C TYR A 43 0.93 -1.11 -0.81
N LEU A 44 0.09 -0.12 -1.13
CA LEU A 44 0.01 0.39 -2.50
C LEU A 44 1.31 1.07 -2.93
N TRP A 45 1.93 1.82 -2.03
CA TRP A 45 3.22 2.47 -2.28
C TRP A 45 4.33 1.44 -2.51
N ALA A 46 4.50 0.47 -1.61
CA ALA A 46 5.54 -0.55 -1.73
C ALA A 46 5.39 -1.41 -2.99
N GLY A 47 4.15 -1.77 -3.35
CA GLY A 47 3.89 -2.62 -4.51
C GLY A 47 4.26 -4.08 -4.26
N GLY A 48 4.75 -4.74 -5.32
CA GLY A 48 5.10 -6.15 -5.36
C GLY A 48 4.24 -6.91 -6.36
N GLU A 49 3.83 -8.14 -6.04
CA GLU A 49 2.95 -8.93 -6.92
C GLU A 49 1.49 -8.46 -6.85
N PHE A 50 0.70 -8.65 -7.91
CA PHE A 50 -0.72 -8.30 -7.90
C PHE A 50 -1.53 -9.06 -6.85
N SER A 51 -1.08 -10.27 -6.47
CA SER A 51 -1.64 -11.02 -5.34
C SER A 51 -1.59 -10.20 -4.04
N GLN A 52 -0.54 -9.40 -3.84
CA GLN A 52 -0.35 -8.55 -2.68
C GLN A 52 -1.27 -7.33 -2.73
N LYS A 53 -1.58 -6.78 -3.91
CA LYS A 53 -2.61 -5.74 -4.07
C LYS A 53 -3.98 -6.22 -3.59
N LYS A 54 -4.37 -7.45 -3.99
CA LYS A 54 -5.62 -8.06 -3.51
C LYS A 54 -5.60 -8.28 -2.00
N ALA A 55 -4.47 -8.76 -1.47
CA ALA A 55 -4.31 -8.96 -0.03
C ALA A 55 -4.33 -7.63 0.75
N ALA A 56 -3.85 -6.53 0.17
CA ALA A 56 -3.96 -5.19 0.76
C ALA A 56 -5.42 -4.75 0.88
N ASN A 57 -6.23 -4.94 -0.17
CA ASN A 57 -7.67 -4.66 -0.12
C ASN A 57 -8.40 -5.53 0.93
N GLN A 58 -8.01 -6.79 1.09
CA GLN A 58 -8.57 -7.67 2.12
C GLN A 58 -8.19 -7.24 3.55
N ARG A 59 -6.94 -6.78 3.76
CA ARG A 59 -6.51 -6.21 5.04
C ARG A 59 -7.28 -4.92 5.37
N LEU A 60 -7.45 -4.04 4.37
CA LEU A 60 -8.26 -2.84 4.52
C LEU A 60 -9.69 -3.20 4.93
N HIS A 61 -10.32 -4.16 4.24
CA HIS A 61 -11.65 -4.64 4.59
C HIS A 61 -11.74 -5.06 6.06
N ALA A 62 -10.88 -5.98 6.48
CA ALA A 62 -10.87 -6.49 7.86
C ALA A 62 -10.59 -5.38 8.90
N CYS A 63 -9.70 -4.44 8.59
CA CYS A 63 -9.40 -3.32 9.46
C CYS A 63 -10.61 -2.38 9.61
N VAL A 64 -11.25 -2.00 8.49
CA VAL A 64 -12.41 -1.11 8.49
C VAL A 64 -13.61 -1.77 9.15
N GLU A 65 -13.82 -3.08 8.97
CA GLU A 65 -14.89 -3.83 9.62
C GLU A 65 -14.72 -3.77 11.15
N LYS A 66 -13.49 -3.92 11.64
CA LYS A 66 -13.16 -3.80 13.06
C LYS A 66 -13.28 -2.36 13.58
N ALA A 67 -12.86 -1.37 12.79
CA ALA A 67 -12.89 0.04 13.17
C ALA A 67 -14.29 0.67 13.06
N SER A 68 -15.20 0.03 12.32
CA SER A 68 -16.53 0.55 12.04
C SER A 68 -17.61 -0.53 11.95
N THR A 69 -18.05 -0.87 10.74
CA THR A 69 -19.06 -1.87 10.46
C THR A 69 -18.67 -2.65 9.21
N LYS A 70 -19.16 -3.89 9.10
CA LYS A 70 -18.99 -4.68 7.88
C LYS A 70 -19.52 -3.96 6.64
N PHE A 71 -20.66 -3.26 6.76
CA PHE A 71 -21.24 -2.51 5.65
C PHE A 71 -20.29 -1.42 5.14
N MET A 72 -19.65 -0.66 6.03
CA MET A 72 -18.67 0.35 5.64
C MET A 72 -17.43 -0.28 4.98
N ALA A 73 -16.96 -1.42 5.48
CA ALA A 73 -15.84 -2.15 4.90
C ALA A 73 -16.12 -2.65 3.48
N ASP A 74 -17.29 -3.28 3.28
CA ASP A 74 -17.75 -3.74 1.97
C ASP A 74 -17.86 -2.56 0.99
N LEU A 75 -18.46 -1.45 1.44
CA LEU A 75 -18.67 -0.25 0.64
C LEU A 75 -17.36 0.43 0.25
N MET A 76 -16.39 0.51 1.15
CA MET A 76 -15.08 1.12 0.88
C MET A 76 -14.27 0.30 -0.14
N VAL A 77 -14.21 -1.03 0.01
CA VAL A 77 -13.50 -1.89 -0.96
C VAL A 77 -14.17 -1.84 -2.33
N PHE A 78 -15.50 -1.84 -2.37
CA PHE A 78 -16.23 -1.64 -3.63
C PHE A 78 -15.87 -0.29 -4.28
N GLY A 79 -15.77 0.79 -3.50
CA GLY A 79 -15.32 2.09 -3.96
C GLY A 79 -13.91 2.07 -4.57
N ILE A 80 -12.96 1.36 -3.96
CA ILE A 80 -11.59 1.18 -4.47
C ILE A 80 -11.59 0.43 -5.81
N GLU A 81 -12.40 -0.62 -5.94
CA GLU A 81 -12.51 -1.38 -7.18
C GLU A 81 -13.09 -0.54 -8.32
N LEU A 82 -14.12 0.25 -8.05
CA LEU A 82 -14.69 1.19 -9.02
C LEU A 82 -13.68 2.29 -9.38
N GLY A 83 -12.99 2.87 -8.39
CA GLY A 83 -11.94 3.87 -8.61
C GLY A 83 -10.80 3.35 -9.49
N GLY A 84 -10.41 2.09 -9.30
CA GLY A 84 -9.41 1.42 -10.15
C GLY A 84 -9.81 1.27 -11.62
N ARG A 85 -11.12 1.18 -11.90
CA ARG A 85 -11.71 1.09 -13.25
C ARG A 85 -12.01 2.46 -13.87
N SER A 86 -11.98 3.54 -13.07
CA SER A 86 -12.22 4.90 -13.56
C SER A 86 -11.18 5.31 -14.60
N PRO A 87 -11.58 6.02 -15.67
CA PRO A 87 -10.64 6.66 -16.59
C PRO A 87 -9.87 7.82 -15.93
N ILE A 88 -10.41 8.39 -14.85
CA ILE A 88 -9.76 9.45 -14.09
C ILE A 88 -8.73 8.82 -13.14
N ARG A 89 -7.45 9.07 -13.40
CA ARG A 89 -6.34 8.58 -12.58
C ARG A 89 -5.91 9.64 -11.57
N LEU A 90 -6.03 9.32 -10.29
CA LEU A 90 -5.48 10.16 -9.23
C LEU A 90 -3.95 10.04 -9.22
N ARG A 91 -3.26 11.18 -9.15
CA ARG A 91 -1.79 11.21 -9.12
C ARG A 91 -1.30 10.50 -7.85
N ASP A 92 -0.22 9.75 -7.98
CA ASP A 92 0.45 9.06 -6.85
C ASP A 92 -0.36 7.91 -6.19
N LYS A 93 -1.60 7.65 -6.62
CA LYS A 93 -2.44 6.52 -6.19
C LYS A 93 -2.31 5.32 -7.13
N LYS A 94 -1.07 4.87 -7.26
CA LYS A 94 -0.67 3.74 -8.11
C LYS A 94 -0.13 2.63 -7.24
N PHE A 95 -0.40 1.39 -7.64
CA PHE A 95 0.29 0.25 -7.05
C PHE A 95 1.76 0.27 -7.49
N ALA A 96 2.68 -0.01 -6.56
CA ALA A 96 4.13 0.07 -6.75
C ALA A 96 4.63 1.51 -6.98
N ASN A 97 3.96 2.51 -6.40
CA ASN A 97 4.31 3.92 -6.60
C ASN A 97 5.74 4.26 -6.13
N ALA A 98 6.33 3.53 -5.17
CA ALA A 98 7.72 3.74 -4.71
C ALA A 98 8.76 3.71 -5.84
N TRP A 99 8.46 2.96 -6.91
CA TRP A 99 9.35 2.71 -8.04
C TRP A 99 9.08 3.65 -9.23
N GLY A 100 8.03 4.48 -9.15
CA GLY A 100 7.61 5.33 -10.27
C GLY A 100 6.98 4.58 -11.45
N GLU A 101 6.83 3.26 -11.32
CA GLU A 101 6.26 2.38 -12.34
C GLU A 101 4.73 2.28 -12.21
N THR A 102 4.08 1.77 -13.25
CA THR A 102 2.65 1.42 -13.21
C THR A 102 2.49 -0.08 -13.42
N ASN A 103 1.71 -0.74 -12.56
CA ASN A 103 1.23 -2.11 -12.80
C ASN A 103 2.33 -3.17 -12.96
N THR A 104 3.40 -3.08 -12.16
CA THR A 104 4.39 -4.16 -12.11
C THR A 104 3.84 -5.32 -11.29
N ASP A 105 3.89 -6.51 -11.88
CA ASP A 105 3.57 -7.78 -11.23
C ASP A 105 4.87 -8.53 -10.93
N THR A 106 5.69 -7.94 -10.06
CA THR A 106 6.99 -8.49 -9.73
C THR A 106 7.18 -8.48 -8.24
N LYS A 107 7.47 -9.67 -7.70
CA LYS A 107 7.92 -9.83 -6.32
C LYS A 107 9.11 -8.91 -6.05
N LEU A 108 9.12 -8.28 -4.88
CA LEU A 108 10.22 -7.41 -4.49
C LEU A 108 11.48 -8.25 -4.30
N THR A 109 12.62 -7.78 -4.77
CA THR A 109 13.91 -8.41 -4.41
C THR A 109 14.29 -8.06 -2.97
N GLU A 110 15.29 -8.76 -2.41
CA GLU A 110 15.80 -8.42 -1.07
C GLU A 110 16.38 -6.99 -1.04
N ASP A 111 17.07 -6.57 -2.11
CA ASP A 111 17.61 -5.22 -2.26
C ASP A 111 16.51 -4.17 -2.35
N GLU A 112 15.43 -4.44 -3.09
CA GLU A 112 14.27 -3.55 -3.18
C GLU A 112 13.55 -3.43 -1.83
N LEU A 113 13.40 -4.54 -1.12
CA LEU A 113 12.83 -4.55 0.23
C LEU A 113 13.69 -3.73 1.21
N PHE A 114 15.01 -3.86 1.13
CA PHE A 114 15.93 -3.06 1.92
C PHE A 114 15.81 -1.56 1.61
N GLN A 115 15.81 -1.18 0.32
CA GLN A 115 15.62 0.21 -0.11
C GLN A 115 14.30 0.81 0.42
N LEU A 116 13.19 0.06 0.35
CA LEU A 116 11.90 0.54 0.87
C LEU A 116 11.95 0.80 2.37
N ILE A 117 12.47 -0.17 3.13
CA ILE A 117 12.53 -0.08 4.60
C ILE A 117 13.44 1.07 5.04
N ASP A 118 14.60 1.22 4.40
CA ASP A 118 15.57 2.28 4.69
C ASP A 118 15.02 3.67 4.33
N SER A 119 14.20 3.76 3.28
CA SER A 119 13.58 5.03 2.84
C SER A 119 12.38 5.49 3.70
N LEU A 120 11.85 4.63 4.57
CA LEU A 120 10.61 4.91 5.30
C LEU A 120 10.91 5.67 6.60
N GLU A 121 10.58 6.95 6.60
CA GLU A 121 10.82 7.85 7.73
C GLU A 121 9.60 7.96 8.64
N PRO A 122 9.77 7.96 9.99
CA PRO A 122 8.66 8.10 10.94
C PRO A 122 7.81 9.36 10.70
N SER A 123 8.42 10.44 10.23
CA SER A 123 7.74 11.71 9.95
C SER A 123 6.67 11.61 8.86
N GLN A 124 6.78 10.64 7.94
CA GLN A 124 5.79 10.38 6.90
C GLN A 124 4.55 9.66 7.43
N LEU A 125 4.65 9.11 8.64
CA LEU A 125 3.60 8.39 9.37
C LEU A 125 3.23 9.11 10.67
N ALA A 126 3.42 10.43 10.75
CA ALA A 126 3.11 11.20 11.96
C ALA A 126 1.65 10.96 12.41
N GLY A 127 1.45 10.48 13.64
CA GLY A 127 0.14 10.08 14.19
C GLY A 127 -0.29 8.63 13.86
N TYR A 128 0.51 7.91 13.09
CA TYR A 128 0.31 6.52 12.66
C TYR A 128 1.59 5.68 12.79
N GLU A 129 2.56 6.12 13.59
CA GLU A 129 3.88 5.51 13.73
C GLU A 129 3.80 4.04 14.17
N GLN A 130 2.74 3.67 14.91
CA GLN A 130 2.45 2.31 15.33
C GLN A 130 2.24 1.33 14.15
N LEU A 131 1.96 1.81 12.94
CA LEU A 131 1.76 0.97 11.75
C LEU A 131 3.08 0.52 11.13
N MET A 132 4.18 1.22 11.38
CA MET A 132 5.46 1.01 10.69
C MET A 132 6.03 -0.39 10.93
N VAL A 133 6.13 -0.82 12.19
CA VAL A 133 6.70 -2.12 12.55
C VAL A 133 5.83 -3.29 12.03
N PRO A 134 4.50 -3.31 12.24
CA PRO A 134 3.61 -4.31 11.64
C PRO A 134 3.73 -4.39 10.12
N PHE A 135 3.78 -3.24 9.44
CA PHE A 135 3.94 -3.15 8.01
C PHE A 135 5.25 -3.81 7.55
N ILE A 136 6.40 -3.41 8.12
CA ILE A 136 7.72 -3.96 7.77
C ILE A 136 7.76 -5.48 7.99
N ASN A 137 7.24 -5.96 9.12
CA ASN A 137 7.24 -7.39 9.43
C ASN A 137 6.38 -8.19 8.45
N ASN A 138 5.20 -7.67 8.10
CA ASN A 138 4.34 -8.32 7.13
C ASN A 138 4.95 -8.27 5.71
N LEU A 139 5.57 -7.15 5.33
CA LEU A 139 6.25 -6.99 4.03
C LEU A 139 7.39 -8.00 3.88
N LYS A 140 8.22 -8.19 4.92
CA LYS A 140 9.25 -9.26 4.97
C LYS A 140 8.64 -10.65 4.81
N LYS A 141 7.56 -10.93 5.54
CA LYS A 141 6.90 -12.25 5.53
C LYS A 141 6.30 -12.60 4.16
N ILE A 142 5.65 -11.66 3.48
CA ILE A 142 5.05 -11.91 2.16
C ILE A 142 6.09 -11.93 1.03
N ASN A 143 7.32 -11.49 1.30
CA ASN A 143 8.42 -11.45 0.34
C ASN A 143 9.41 -12.60 0.50
N GLN A 144 9.26 -13.45 1.52
CA GLN A 144 9.93 -14.74 1.63
C GLN A 144 9.23 -15.75 0.72
#